data_AF-A0A1Y4J8R1-F1
#
_entry.id   AF-A0A1Y4J8R1-F1
#
_cell.length_a   1.000
_cell.length_b   1.000
_cell.length_c   1.000
_cell.angle_alpha   90.00
_cell.angle_beta   90.00
_cell.angle_gamma   90.00
#
_symmetry.space_group_name_H-M   'P 1'
#
loop_
_entity.id
_entity.type
_entity.pdbx_description
1 polymer ?
#
loop_
_entity_poly.entity_id
_entity_poly.type
_entity_poly.pdbx_seq_one_letter_code
_entity_poly.pdbx_strand_id
1 'polypeptide(L)'
;MKLKKIASLALAGLMAVSMLAGCGDNSSNGNGTVVEPGTSSSIVSAFNDEQNSNNDVKVTVTADSTLSADLAKAVKQVGYRGNDTSNEVAEQLYKLNGVEQGVASNVASAFAAKNNTTDGKSVTKLFVVYVGSNNAWTEEAAVMSFAKAFDEHVAAKLPETSYEKGNTQVGGKYYDYSYTGTVAMTSVKSGEGNTEYYAAFTVTQTAAEKKLEA
;
A
#
# COMPACT_ATOMS: atom_id res chain seq x y z
N MET A 1 -11.29 32.06 -27.94
CA MET A 1 -12.43 31.84 -27.03
C MET A 1 -12.34 30.43 -26.45
N LYS A 2 -12.28 30.36 -25.11
CA LYS A 2 -12.79 29.26 -24.25
C LYS A 2 -12.24 27.84 -24.51
N LEU A 3 -11.05 27.57 -23.97
CA LEU A 3 -10.72 26.20 -23.57
C LEU A 3 -11.63 25.79 -22.41
N LYS A 4 -12.09 24.54 -22.51
CA LYS A 4 -13.19 23.94 -21.77
C LYS A 4 -12.82 23.82 -20.29
N LYS A 5 -13.74 24.28 -19.46
CA LYS A 5 -13.71 24.23 -17.99
C LYS A 5 -13.47 22.80 -17.54
N ILE A 6 -12.43 22.60 -16.74
CA ILE A 6 -12.24 21.39 -15.95
C ILE A 6 -13.37 21.40 -14.93
N ALA A 7 -14.36 20.54 -15.18
CA ALA A 7 -15.45 20.31 -14.25
C ALA A 7 -14.86 19.68 -12.98
N SER A 8 -15.19 20.27 -11.85
CA SER A 8 -15.32 19.67 -10.53
C SER A 8 -14.53 18.38 -10.28
N LEU A 9 -13.57 18.48 -9.36
CA LEU A 9 -13.52 17.48 -8.30
C LEU A 9 -13.71 18.20 -6.97
N ALA A 10 -14.97 18.24 -6.53
CA ALA A 10 -15.32 18.47 -5.14
C ALA A 10 -14.74 17.29 -4.34
N LEU A 11 -13.49 17.43 -3.89
CA LEU A 11 -12.83 16.49 -2.98
C LEU A 11 -12.81 17.03 -1.54
N ALA A 12 -13.72 17.94 -1.21
CA ALA A 12 -14.01 18.35 0.16
C ALA A 12 -15.07 17.38 0.72
N GLY A 13 -14.63 16.29 1.33
CA GLY A 13 -15.56 15.29 1.82
C GLY A 13 -14.95 14.21 2.68
N LEU A 14 -14.14 14.58 3.67
CA LEU A 14 -13.85 13.77 4.87
C LEU A 14 -13.41 14.74 5.99
N MET A 15 -14.35 15.56 6.43
CA MET A 15 -14.20 16.33 7.66
C MET A 15 -14.35 15.34 8.84
N ALA A 16 -13.30 15.29 9.67
CA ALA A 16 -13.31 14.78 11.05
C ALA A 16 -14.07 13.48 11.28
N VAL A 17 -13.41 12.33 11.05
CA VAL A 17 -13.81 11.09 11.72
C VAL A 17 -13.62 11.33 13.21
N SER A 18 -14.77 11.40 13.86
CA SER A 18 -14.98 11.63 15.28
C SER A 18 -14.13 10.67 16.10
N MET A 19 -13.73 11.11 17.28
CA MET A 19 -13.21 10.26 18.35
C MET A 19 -14.11 9.04 18.53
N LEU A 20 -13.75 7.91 17.90
CA LEU A 20 -14.34 6.63 18.19
C LEU A 20 -13.75 6.16 19.52
N ALA A 21 -14.39 6.61 20.59
CA ALA A 21 -14.18 6.08 21.93
C ALA A 21 -14.76 4.66 21.99
N GLY A 22 -13.93 3.72 22.45
CA GLY A 22 -14.35 2.39 22.89
C GLY A 22 -14.01 1.26 21.92
N CYS A 23 -13.01 0.43 22.26
CA CYS A 23 -13.27 -0.91 22.80
C CYS A 23 -11.93 -1.65 23.04
N GLY A 24 -11.76 -2.23 24.24
CA GLY A 24 -10.77 -3.27 24.51
C GLY A 24 -9.56 -2.83 25.33
N ASP A 25 -9.70 -2.97 26.64
CA ASP A 25 -8.65 -2.85 27.65
C ASP A 25 -7.54 -3.90 27.42
N ASN A 26 -6.32 -3.46 27.11
CA ASN A 26 -5.11 -4.11 27.62
C ASN A 26 -3.94 -3.11 27.63
N SER A 27 -3.59 -2.69 28.84
CA SER A 27 -2.51 -1.79 29.20
C SER A 27 -1.18 -2.12 28.53
N SER A 28 -0.61 -1.17 27.78
CA SER A 28 0.84 -1.00 27.69
C SER A 28 1.19 0.48 27.60
N ASN A 29 2.11 0.88 28.46
CA ASN A 29 2.57 2.23 28.74
C ASN A 29 3.13 2.89 27.47
N GLY A 30 2.47 3.93 26.94
CA GLY A 30 2.89 4.64 25.74
C GLY A 30 2.32 6.05 25.71
N ASN A 31 3.13 7.02 26.14
CA ASN A 31 2.79 8.43 26.18
C ASN A 31 2.87 9.01 24.74
N GLY A 32 1.79 8.83 23.96
CA GLY A 32 1.65 9.40 22.62
C GLY A 32 0.18 9.49 22.25
N THR A 33 -0.34 10.71 22.12
CA THR A 33 -1.73 10.96 21.73
C THR A 33 -1.78 11.73 20.43
N VAL A 34 -2.74 11.32 19.60
CA VAL A 34 -3.17 11.84 18.29
C VAL A 34 -2.61 11.02 17.12
N VAL A 35 -3.51 10.21 16.57
CA VAL A 35 -3.43 9.64 15.22
C VAL A 35 -4.17 10.59 14.31
N GLU A 36 -3.47 11.24 13.39
CA GLU A 36 -4.09 12.12 12.40
C GLU A 36 -4.22 11.33 11.09
N PRO A 37 -5.43 11.16 10.53
CA PRO A 37 -5.57 10.57 9.21
C PRO A 37 -4.85 11.46 8.20
N GLY A 38 -3.90 10.90 7.44
CA GLY A 38 -3.25 11.64 6.37
C GLY A 38 -4.25 11.98 5.26
N THR A 39 -3.97 13.02 4.49
CA THR A 39 -4.83 13.42 3.37
C THR A 39 -4.81 12.34 2.27
N SER A 40 -5.85 11.50 2.23
CA SER A 40 -5.93 10.33 1.34
C SER A 40 -5.78 10.63 -0.16
N SER A 41 -6.04 11.87 -0.60
CA SER A 41 -5.94 12.26 -2.00
C SER A 41 -4.51 12.48 -2.49
N SER A 42 -3.63 13.05 -1.65
CA SER A 42 -2.24 13.38 -2.02
C SER A 42 -1.42 12.10 -2.20
N ILE A 43 -1.61 11.13 -1.31
CA ILE A 43 -0.92 9.84 -1.39
C ILE A 43 -1.35 8.99 -2.58
N VAL A 44 -2.64 8.97 -2.93
CA VAL A 44 -3.13 8.24 -4.10
C VAL A 44 -2.53 8.80 -5.39
N SER A 45 -2.50 10.14 -5.53
CA SER A 45 -1.87 10.78 -6.69
C SER A 45 -0.38 10.44 -6.75
N ALA A 46 0.36 10.60 -5.64
CA ALA A 46 1.78 10.30 -5.60
C ALA A 46 2.09 8.84 -6.01
N PHE A 47 1.34 7.86 -5.51
CA PHE A 47 1.55 6.44 -5.88
C PHE A 47 1.27 6.15 -7.37
N ASN A 48 0.33 6.85 -7.99
CA ASN A 48 0.00 6.64 -9.41
C ASN A 48 0.93 7.42 -10.37
N ASP A 49 1.46 8.55 -9.91
CA ASP A 49 2.29 9.47 -10.70
C ASP A 49 3.78 9.11 -10.63
N GLU A 50 4.27 8.63 -9.47
CA GLU A 50 5.69 8.31 -9.25
C GLU A 50 6.13 7.00 -9.94
N GLN A 51 5.18 6.15 -10.36
CA GLN A 51 5.50 4.90 -11.03
C GLN A 51 6.27 5.13 -12.34
N ASN A 52 7.43 4.48 -12.47
CA ASN A 52 8.30 4.65 -13.62
C ASN A 52 7.63 4.13 -14.91
N SER A 53 7.71 4.89 -16.00
CA SER A 53 7.14 4.47 -17.29
C SER A 53 7.85 3.27 -17.92
N ASN A 54 9.02 2.89 -17.41
CA ASN A 54 9.77 1.71 -17.84
C ASN A 54 9.43 0.45 -17.03
N ASN A 55 8.55 0.52 -16.03
CA ASN A 55 8.07 -0.67 -15.34
C ASN A 55 7.29 -1.55 -16.32
N ASP A 56 7.44 -2.88 -16.22
CA ASP A 56 6.73 -3.84 -17.06
C ASP A 56 5.20 -3.70 -16.94
N VAL A 57 4.73 -3.24 -15.77
CA VAL A 57 3.32 -3.04 -15.47
C VAL A 57 3.07 -1.75 -14.70
N LYS A 58 1.83 -1.26 -14.79
CA LYS A 58 1.32 -0.18 -13.96
C LYS A 58 0.29 -0.71 -12.97
N VAL A 59 0.45 -0.37 -11.70
CA VAL A 59 -0.54 -0.65 -10.65
C VAL A 59 -1.45 0.56 -10.51
N THR A 60 -2.75 0.38 -10.73
CA THR A 60 -3.72 1.45 -10.43
C THR A 60 -4.05 1.42 -8.96
N VAL A 61 -3.69 2.49 -8.24
CA VAL A 61 -3.87 2.60 -6.78
C VAL A 61 -5.04 3.52 -6.47
N THR A 62 -5.91 3.13 -5.54
CA THR A 62 -7.03 3.94 -5.04
C THR A 62 -6.99 4.10 -3.51
N ALA A 63 -7.78 5.03 -2.97
CA ALA A 63 -7.99 5.07 -1.53
C ALA A 63 -8.96 3.97 -1.09
N ASP A 64 -8.75 3.42 0.11
CA ASP A 64 -9.67 2.48 0.75
C ASP A 64 -9.93 2.91 2.20
N SER A 65 -11.21 3.15 2.53
CA SER A 65 -11.61 3.62 3.85
C SER A 65 -11.46 2.56 4.94
N THR A 66 -11.58 1.28 4.60
CA THR A 66 -11.37 0.16 5.52
C THR A 66 -9.89 0.03 5.86
N LEU A 67 -9.02 0.04 4.86
CA LEU A 67 -7.56 0.05 5.07
C LEU A 67 -7.12 1.27 5.88
N SER A 68 -7.72 2.44 5.62
CA SER A 68 -7.44 3.65 6.38
C SER A 68 -7.83 3.53 7.85
N ALA A 69 -9.01 2.97 8.13
CA ALA A 69 -9.47 2.74 9.50
C ALA A 69 -8.61 1.70 10.23
N ASP A 70 -8.24 0.61 9.55
CA ASP A 70 -7.44 -0.45 10.13
C ASP A 70 -5.99 -0.01 10.36
N LEU A 71 -5.40 0.76 9.44
CA LEU A 71 -4.08 1.36 9.63
C LEU A 71 -4.06 2.30 10.84
N ALA A 72 -5.07 3.16 10.99
CA ALA A 72 -5.19 4.03 12.16
C ALA A 72 -5.29 3.25 13.47
N LYS A 73 -6.04 2.14 13.49
CA LYS A 73 -6.12 1.24 14.67
C LYS A 73 -4.78 0.55 14.95
N ALA A 74 -4.14 0.01 13.92
CA ALA A 74 -2.85 -0.69 14.04
C ALA A 74 -1.77 0.25 14.59
N VAL A 75 -1.61 1.44 14.00
CA VAL A 75 -0.66 2.46 14.46
C VAL A 75 -0.98 2.92 15.88
N LYS A 76 -2.26 3.06 16.25
CA LYS A 76 -2.66 3.40 17.63
C LYS A 76 -2.28 2.30 18.64
N GLN A 77 -2.41 1.03 18.27
CA GLN A 77 -2.06 -0.10 19.15
C GLN A 77 -0.54 -0.22 19.34
N VAL A 78 0.24 0.02 18.29
CA VAL A 78 1.71 0.02 18.36
C VAL A 78 2.21 1.24 19.14
N GLY A 79 1.63 2.41 18.85
CA GLY A 79 2.00 3.69 19.44
C GLY A 79 3.33 4.23 18.90
N TYR A 80 3.69 5.45 19.31
CA TYR A 80 4.98 6.06 18.98
C TYR A 80 6.13 5.32 19.69
N ARG A 81 7.23 5.03 18.98
CA ARG A 81 8.40 4.32 19.55
C ARG A 81 9.76 4.97 19.27
N GLY A 82 9.85 5.90 18.33
CA GLY A 82 11.08 6.55 17.89
C GLY A 82 11.95 5.70 16.96
N ASN A 83 11.44 4.56 16.49
CA ASN A 83 12.14 3.62 15.62
C ASN A 83 11.18 2.98 14.60
N ASP A 84 11.73 2.31 13.59
CA ASP A 84 10.91 1.58 12.61
C ASP A 84 10.13 0.46 13.30
N THR A 85 8.79 0.55 13.19
CA THR A 85 7.84 -0.45 13.68
C THR A 85 6.88 -0.92 12.58
N SER A 86 7.30 -0.80 11.32
CA SER A 86 6.49 -1.19 10.15
C SER A 86 6.04 -2.65 10.23
N ASN A 87 6.88 -3.55 10.75
CA ASN A 87 6.54 -4.96 10.93
C ASN A 87 5.45 -5.16 11.99
N GLU A 88 5.54 -4.49 13.14
CA GLU A 88 4.53 -4.55 14.19
C GLU A 88 3.19 -3.99 13.72
N VAL A 89 3.20 -2.89 12.96
CA VAL A 89 2.00 -2.33 12.33
C VAL A 89 1.40 -3.31 11.32
N ALA A 90 2.24 -3.96 10.50
CA ALA A 90 1.79 -4.95 9.53
C ALA A 90 1.20 -6.21 10.19
N GLU A 91 1.75 -6.65 11.34
CA GLU A 91 1.19 -7.74 12.15
C GLU A 91 -0.19 -7.38 12.71
N GLN A 92 -0.39 -6.14 13.19
CA GLN A 92 -1.71 -5.71 13.66
C GLN A 92 -2.71 -5.59 12.49
N LEU A 93 -2.28 -5.09 11.34
CA LEU A 93 -3.11 -5.07 10.14
C LEU A 93 -3.55 -6.48 9.72
N TYR A 94 -2.63 -7.46 9.72
CA TYR A 94 -2.98 -8.85 9.44
C TYR A 94 -4.06 -9.38 10.41
N LYS A 95 -3.97 -9.06 11.71
CA LYS A 95 -5.00 -9.45 12.69
C LYS A 95 -6.35 -8.78 12.44
N LEU A 96 -6.37 -7.58 11.84
CA LEU A 96 -7.58 -6.81 11.55
C LEU A 96 -8.26 -7.26 10.25
N ASN A 97 -7.50 -7.52 9.19
CA ASN A 97 -8.04 -7.73 7.85
C ASN A 97 -7.69 -9.10 7.21
N GLY A 98 -6.81 -9.88 7.83
CA GLY A 98 -6.38 -11.19 7.34
C GLY A 98 -5.53 -11.17 6.07
N VAL A 99 -5.10 -10.01 5.59
CA VAL A 99 -4.32 -9.87 4.35
C VAL A 99 -2.85 -10.15 4.64
N GLU A 100 -2.32 -11.19 4.01
CA GLU A 100 -0.93 -11.59 4.18
C GLU A 100 0.04 -10.49 3.76
N GLN A 101 1.13 -10.34 4.53
CA GLN A 101 2.19 -9.40 4.20
C GLN A 101 2.92 -9.83 2.92
N GLY A 102 3.22 -8.85 2.08
CA GLY A 102 4.17 -9.00 0.98
C GLY A 102 5.60 -8.81 1.48
N VAL A 103 6.54 -9.44 0.78
CA VAL A 103 7.96 -9.35 1.12
C VAL A 103 8.65 -8.47 0.07
N ALA A 104 8.97 -7.22 0.43
CA ALA A 104 9.55 -6.23 -0.50
C ALA A 104 10.91 -6.66 -1.11
N SER A 105 11.67 -7.52 -0.40
CA SER A 105 12.91 -8.09 -0.92
C SER A 105 12.67 -9.13 -2.03
N ASN A 106 11.46 -9.69 -2.15
CA ASN A 106 11.11 -10.67 -3.16
C ASN A 106 9.62 -10.60 -3.58
N VAL A 107 9.22 -9.43 -4.10
CA VAL A 107 7.82 -9.13 -4.47
C VAL A 107 7.26 -10.10 -5.51
N ALA A 108 8.04 -10.42 -6.56
CA ALA A 108 7.61 -11.38 -7.57
C ALA A 108 7.24 -12.74 -6.95
N SER A 109 8.06 -13.26 -6.02
CA SER A 109 7.74 -14.53 -5.33
C SER A 109 6.61 -14.40 -4.30
N ALA A 110 6.36 -13.21 -3.78
CA ALA A 110 5.22 -12.97 -2.89
C ALA A 110 3.88 -13.15 -3.62
N PHE A 111 3.81 -12.83 -4.92
CA PHE A 111 2.62 -13.01 -5.74
C PHE A 111 2.60 -14.34 -6.50
N ALA A 112 3.78 -14.80 -6.96
CA ALA A 112 3.92 -15.99 -7.76
C ALA A 112 4.03 -17.27 -6.90
N ALA A 113 2.89 -17.86 -6.54
CA ALA A 113 2.88 -19.31 -6.35
C ALA A 113 2.87 -19.96 -7.74
N LYS A 114 4.02 -20.02 -8.42
CA LYS A 114 4.19 -20.53 -9.81
C LYS A 114 3.46 -21.86 -10.07
N ASN A 115 3.23 -22.65 -9.02
CA ASN A 115 2.61 -23.98 -9.08
C ASN A 115 1.11 -24.04 -8.72
N ASN A 116 0.50 -22.94 -8.26
CA ASN A 116 -0.92 -22.89 -7.82
C ASN A 116 -1.72 -21.76 -8.47
N THR A 117 -1.20 -21.13 -9.52
CA THR A 117 -1.94 -20.11 -10.28
C THR A 117 -2.90 -20.78 -11.26
N THR A 118 -4.14 -20.30 -11.30
CA THR A 118 -5.19 -20.73 -12.23
C THR A 118 -5.83 -19.49 -12.84
N ASP A 119 -6.56 -19.67 -13.95
CA ASP A 119 -7.28 -18.56 -14.58
C ASP A 119 -8.22 -17.84 -13.59
N GLY A 120 -8.24 -16.52 -13.66
CA GLY A 120 -9.04 -15.65 -12.81
C GLY A 120 -8.63 -15.59 -11.34
N LYS A 121 -7.57 -16.30 -10.92
CA LYS A 121 -7.12 -16.28 -9.53
C LYS A 121 -6.53 -14.91 -9.18
N SER A 122 -6.98 -14.35 -8.06
CA SER A 122 -6.42 -13.12 -7.49
C SER A 122 -5.69 -13.41 -6.18
N VAL A 123 -4.54 -12.76 -5.99
CA VAL A 123 -3.76 -12.79 -4.75
C VAL A 123 -3.50 -11.35 -4.32
N THR A 124 -3.85 -11.02 -3.09
CA THR A 124 -3.64 -9.70 -2.49
C THR A 124 -2.56 -9.79 -1.43
N LYS A 125 -1.61 -8.85 -1.45
CA LYS A 125 -0.58 -8.69 -0.42
C LYS A 125 -0.58 -7.28 0.15
N LEU A 126 -0.29 -7.19 1.43
CA LEU A 126 -0.18 -5.95 2.19
C LEU A 126 1.28 -5.56 2.39
N PHE A 127 1.59 -4.28 2.25
CA PHE A 127 2.91 -3.73 2.57
C PHE A 127 2.73 -2.52 3.49
N VAL A 128 3.67 -2.33 4.41
CA VAL A 128 3.72 -1.18 5.30
C VAL A 128 5.09 -0.54 5.19
N VAL A 129 5.09 0.78 5.06
CA VAL A 129 6.30 1.61 5.01
C VAL A 129 6.24 2.66 6.09
N TYR A 130 7.41 2.98 6.64
CA TYR A 130 7.59 3.85 7.80
C TYR A 130 8.60 4.96 7.49
N VAL A 131 8.32 6.17 7.96
CA VAL A 131 9.27 7.29 8.02
C VAL A 131 9.19 7.95 9.40
N GLY A 132 10.29 7.94 10.14
CA GLY A 132 10.41 8.56 11.46
C GLY A 132 11.01 9.97 11.46
N SER A 133 10.57 10.85 12.35
CA SER A 133 11.05 12.23 12.44
C SER A 133 12.29 12.45 13.32
N ASN A 134 13.31 11.61 13.24
CA ASN A 134 14.64 12.05 13.73
C ASN A 134 15.23 13.15 12.82
N ASN A 135 14.59 13.42 11.67
CA ASN A 135 15.10 14.20 10.53
C ASN A 135 14.14 15.31 10.01
N ALA A 136 13.17 15.80 10.79
CA ALA A 136 12.28 16.91 10.37
C ALA A 136 11.55 16.73 9.01
N TRP A 137 10.96 15.56 8.77
CA TRP A 137 10.19 15.29 7.55
C TRP A 137 8.81 15.95 7.60
N THR A 138 8.42 16.64 6.52
CA THR A 138 7.03 17.10 6.32
C THR A 138 6.14 15.94 5.86
N GLU A 139 4.82 16.09 5.98
CA GLU A 139 3.85 15.09 5.46
C GLU A 139 4.08 14.85 3.96
N GLU A 140 4.32 15.90 3.17
CA GLU A 140 4.58 15.82 1.74
C GLU A 140 5.87 15.02 1.43
N ALA A 141 6.93 15.22 2.23
CA ALA A 141 8.17 14.49 2.06
C ALA A 141 8.00 13.00 2.43
N ALA A 142 7.16 12.70 3.43
CA ALA A 142 6.78 11.32 3.76
C ALA A 142 5.98 10.67 2.62
N VAL A 143 4.98 11.36 2.07
CA VAL A 143 4.17 10.91 0.92
C VAL A 143 5.07 10.54 -0.27
N MET A 144 6.00 11.44 -0.64
CA MET A 144 6.93 11.19 -1.74
C MET A 144 7.84 9.98 -1.46
N SER A 145 8.32 9.85 -0.22
CA SER A 145 9.15 8.70 0.18
C SER A 145 8.38 7.39 0.07
N PHE A 146 7.11 7.37 0.45
CA PHE A 146 6.26 6.19 0.33
C PHE A 146 5.96 5.83 -1.13
N ALA A 147 5.65 6.81 -1.97
CA ALA A 147 5.41 6.59 -3.40
C ALA A 147 6.66 6.06 -4.11
N LYS A 148 7.84 6.62 -3.79
CA LYS A 148 9.11 6.12 -4.31
C LYS A 148 9.43 4.70 -3.84
N ALA A 149 9.22 4.41 -2.56
CA ALA A 149 9.40 3.06 -2.03
C ALA A 149 8.45 2.05 -2.70
N PHE A 150 7.22 2.46 -2.99
CA PHE A 150 6.27 1.65 -3.74
C PHE A 150 6.76 1.34 -5.16
N ASP A 151 7.23 2.35 -5.91
CA ASP A 151 7.79 2.15 -7.24
C ASP A 151 9.01 1.22 -7.20
N GLU A 152 10.04 1.60 -6.45
CA GLU A 152 11.36 0.93 -6.45
C GLU A 152 11.32 -0.48 -5.88
N HIS A 153 10.47 -0.74 -4.88
CA HIS A 153 10.47 -2.01 -4.18
C HIS A 153 9.31 -2.93 -4.54
N VAL A 154 8.24 -2.40 -5.13
CA VAL A 154 7.05 -3.17 -5.47
C VAL A 154 6.75 -3.10 -6.96
N ALA A 155 6.33 -1.94 -7.49
CA ALA A 155 5.85 -1.84 -8.87
C ALA A 155 6.90 -2.26 -9.91
N ALA A 156 8.16 -1.82 -9.75
CA ALA A 156 9.27 -2.16 -10.63
C ALA A 156 9.66 -3.66 -10.62
N LYS A 157 9.08 -4.46 -9.72
CA LYS A 157 9.39 -5.89 -9.56
C LYS A 157 8.20 -6.80 -9.91
N LEU A 158 7.08 -6.24 -10.35
CA LEU A 158 5.89 -7.01 -10.70
C LEU A 158 6.01 -7.51 -12.16
N PRO A 159 5.93 -8.83 -12.40
CA PRO A 159 5.99 -9.36 -13.75
C PRO A 159 4.70 -9.06 -14.53
N GLU A 160 4.81 -8.72 -15.81
CA GLU A 160 3.64 -8.66 -16.70
C GLU A 160 3.08 -10.06 -16.98
N THR A 161 3.95 -11.06 -17.07
CA THR A 161 3.57 -12.40 -17.53
C THR A 161 4.45 -13.48 -16.91
N SER A 162 3.90 -14.69 -16.82
CA SER A 162 4.65 -15.91 -16.51
C SER A 162 5.31 -16.53 -17.74
N TYR A 163 5.13 -15.95 -18.93
CA TYR A 163 5.74 -16.43 -20.16
C TYR A 163 7.26 -16.28 -20.10
N GLU A 164 7.96 -17.41 -20.24
CA GLU A 164 9.40 -17.45 -20.32
C GLU A 164 9.79 -17.95 -21.73
N LYS A 165 10.40 -17.07 -22.54
CA LYS A 165 10.85 -17.41 -23.89
C LYS A 165 11.89 -18.54 -23.83
N GLY A 166 11.66 -19.59 -24.61
CA GLY A 166 12.52 -20.78 -24.65
C GLY A 166 12.20 -21.84 -23.59
N ASN A 167 11.45 -21.49 -22.54
CA ASN A 167 10.97 -22.44 -21.53
C ASN A 167 9.50 -22.80 -21.72
N THR A 168 8.68 -21.86 -22.17
CA THR A 168 7.27 -22.10 -22.48
C THR A 168 7.16 -22.84 -23.80
N GLN A 169 6.68 -24.07 -23.77
CA GLN A 169 6.49 -24.91 -24.96
C GLN A 169 5.24 -24.48 -25.74
N VAL A 170 5.25 -24.67 -27.06
CA VAL A 170 4.06 -24.48 -27.90
C VAL A 170 2.93 -25.37 -27.39
N GLY A 171 1.74 -24.79 -27.24
CA GLY A 171 0.58 -25.41 -26.61
C GLY A 171 0.61 -25.41 -25.07
N GLY A 172 1.71 -24.96 -24.46
CA GLY A 172 1.85 -24.77 -23.02
C GLY A 172 1.06 -23.56 -22.52
N LYS A 173 0.63 -23.64 -21.25
CA LYS A 173 -0.10 -22.57 -20.57
C LYS A 173 0.87 -21.58 -19.94
N TYR A 174 0.51 -20.31 -19.98
CA TYR A 174 1.16 -19.24 -19.24
C TYR A 174 0.09 -18.26 -18.75
N TYR A 175 0.47 -17.28 -17.93
CA TYR A 175 -0.46 -16.31 -17.36
C TYR A 175 0.02 -14.89 -17.60
N ASP A 176 -0.88 -14.04 -18.08
CA ASP A 176 -0.68 -12.59 -18.01
C ASP A 176 -1.25 -12.08 -16.69
N TYR A 177 -0.65 -11.03 -16.15
CA TYR A 177 -0.98 -10.48 -14.86
C TYR A 177 -1.49 -9.05 -14.98
N SER A 178 -2.56 -8.76 -14.24
CA SER A 178 -3.06 -7.40 -14.03
C SER A 178 -3.02 -7.04 -12.55
N TYR A 179 -2.83 -5.75 -12.26
CA TYR A 179 -2.59 -5.27 -10.91
C TYR A 179 -3.47 -4.08 -10.54
N THR A 180 -4.11 -4.19 -9.38
CA THR A 180 -4.78 -3.08 -8.71
C THR A 180 -4.23 -2.94 -7.30
N GLY A 181 -4.40 -1.77 -6.70
CA GLY A 181 -3.95 -1.55 -5.33
C GLY A 181 -4.82 -0.56 -4.57
N THR A 182 -4.67 -0.58 -3.25
CA THR A 182 -5.24 0.44 -2.37
C THR A 182 -4.15 1.02 -1.49
N VAL A 183 -4.29 2.27 -1.06
CA VAL A 183 -3.33 2.93 -0.17
C VAL A 183 -4.04 3.74 0.91
N ALA A 184 -3.43 3.74 2.09
CA ALA A 184 -3.78 4.58 3.21
C ALA A 184 -2.52 5.12 3.88
N MET A 185 -2.65 6.28 4.54
CA MET A 185 -1.58 6.88 5.33
C MET A 185 -2.13 7.43 6.64
N THR A 186 -1.30 7.35 7.68
CA THR A 186 -1.57 7.98 8.97
C THR A 186 -0.26 8.36 9.65
N SER A 187 -0.38 9.03 10.79
CA SER A 187 0.77 9.40 11.61
C SER A 187 0.48 9.17 13.09
N VAL A 188 1.55 9.11 13.90
CA VAL A 188 1.48 9.15 15.37
C VAL A 188 2.49 10.16 15.90
N LYS A 189 2.07 10.96 16.87
CA LYS A 189 2.89 12.02 17.48
C LYS A 189 3.34 11.62 18.89
N SER A 190 4.60 11.92 19.20
CA SER A 190 5.13 11.89 20.57
C SER A 190 4.61 13.08 21.39
N GLY A 191 4.69 12.99 22.71
CA GLY A 191 4.40 14.14 23.60
C GLY A 191 5.33 15.36 23.39
N GLU A 192 6.48 15.16 22.73
CA GLU A 192 7.48 16.21 22.44
C GLU A 192 7.31 16.83 21.04
N GLY A 193 6.34 16.37 20.24
CA GLY A 193 6.04 16.90 18.90
C GLY A 193 6.71 16.17 17.74
N ASN A 194 7.57 15.17 18.00
CA ASN A 194 8.07 14.26 16.96
C ASN A 194 6.92 13.46 16.33
N THR A 195 6.96 13.25 15.02
CA THR A 195 5.92 12.57 14.24
C THR A 195 6.48 11.38 13.48
N GLU A 196 5.82 10.25 13.58
CA GLU A 196 6.08 9.08 12.74
C GLU A 196 4.97 8.96 11.70
N TYR A 197 5.34 8.76 10.44
CA TYR A 197 4.41 8.55 9.34
C TYR A 197 4.43 7.08 8.93
N TYR A 198 3.25 6.58 8.60
CA TYR A 198 3.05 5.23 8.10
C TYR A 198 2.17 5.28 6.85
N ALA A 199 2.53 4.52 5.82
CA ALA A 199 1.60 4.17 4.76
C ALA A 199 1.45 2.66 4.68
N ALA A 200 0.22 2.22 4.50
CA ALA A 200 -0.10 0.84 4.17
C ALA A 200 -0.71 0.81 2.78
N PHE A 201 -0.30 -0.16 1.98
CA PHE A 201 -0.89 -0.36 0.67
C PHE A 201 -1.05 -1.84 0.36
N THR A 202 -2.13 -2.17 -0.34
CA THR A 202 -2.35 -3.51 -0.88
C THR A 202 -2.08 -3.51 -2.37
N VAL A 203 -1.57 -4.63 -2.87
CA VAL A 203 -1.50 -4.91 -4.30
C VAL A 203 -2.18 -6.24 -4.54
N THR A 204 -3.07 -6.28 -5.52
CA THR A 204 -3.80 -7.47 -5.96
C THR A 204 -3.35 -7.82 -7.36
N GLN A 205 -2.71 -8.99 -7.51
CA GLN A 205 -2.40 -9.59 -8.81
C GLN A 205 -3.58 -10.46 -9.23
N THR A 206 -4.05 -10.33 -10.46
CA THR A 206 -5.03 -11.23 -11.07
C THR A 206 -4.44 -11.90 -12.31
N ALA A 207 -4.50 -13.24 -12.35
CA ALA A 207 -3.97 -14.04 -13.44
C ALA A 207 -5.01 -14.30 -14.54
N ALA A 208 -4.59 -14.17 -15.79
CA ALA A 208 -5.38 -14.54 -16.97
C ALA A 208 -4.64 -15.63 -17.75
N GLU A 209 -5.24 -16.82 -17.86
CA GLU A 209 -4.64 -17.94 -18.59
C GLU A 209 -4.52 -17.63 -20.08
N LYS A 210 -3.37 -17.97 -20.62
CA LYS A 210 -3.05 -17.93 -22.03
C LYS A 210 -2.45 -19.26 -22.47
N LYS A 211 -2.47 -19.49 -23.78
CA LYS A 211 -1.85 -20.64 -24.41
C LYS A 211 -0.85 -20.14 -25.45
N LEU A 212 0.35 -20.71 -25.46
CA LEU A 212 1.34 -20.37 -26.48
C LEU A 212 0.91 -21.00 -27.81
N GLU A 213 0.57 -20.15 -28.78
CA GLU A 213 0.27 -20.57 -30.14
C GLU A 213 1.57 -20.79 -30.94
N ALA A 214 1.48 -21.56 -32.02
CA ALA A 214 2.61 -21.94 -32.88
C ALA A 214 3.07 -20.81 -33.81
#